data_AF-A0A951QBG9-F1
#
_entry.id   AF-A0A951QBG9-F1
#
_cell.length_a   1.000
_cell.length_b   1.000
_cell.length_c   1.000
_cell.angle_alpha   90.00
_cell.angle_beta   90.00
_cell.angle_gamma   90.00
#
_symmetry.space_group_name_H-M   'P 1'
#
loop_
_entity.id
_entity.type
_entity.pdbx_description
1 polymer ?
#
loop_
_entity_poly.entity_id
_entity_poly.type
_entity_poly.pdbx_seq_one_letter_code
_entity_poly.pdbx_strand_id
1 'polypeptide(L)'
;MVQSYKARFQIEFIFRDAKQFTGLCDAQTRDPKRLEFHFNASLTALNLAKYDTQSRSLQPETQSQPIPFSMCNYKRLAFNDHLLSRFISMLDLNPTLIKSHPNYPTLLSYGIIAP
;
A
#
# COMPACT_ATOMS: atom_id res chain seq x y z
N MET A 1 4.41 29.66 11.80
CA MET A 1 5.72 28.98 11.99
C MET A 1 5.56 27.48 12.34
N VAL A 2 4.74 27.10 13.34
CA VAL A 2 4.53 25.68 13.74
C VAL A 2 3.86 24.80 12.66
N GLN A 3 2.90 25.33 11.90
CA GLN A 3 2.20 24.57 10.84
C GLN A 3 3.11 24.22 9.66
N SER A 4 3.98 25.15 9.23
CA SER A 4 4.96 24.93 8.16
C SER A 4 5.95 23.82 8.52
N TYR A 5 6.33 23.73 9.80
CA TYR A 5 7.21 22.67 10.31
C TYR A 5 6.54 21.30 10.23
N LYS A 6 5.24 21.19 10.57
CA LYS A 6 4.47 19.94 10.45
C LYS A 6 4.36 19.45 9.00
N ALA A 7 4.14 20.36 8.05
CA ALA A 7 4.07 20.02 6.62
C ALA A 7 5.42 19.49 6.09
N ARG A 8 6.55 20.00 6.59
CA ARG A 8 7.90 19.54 6.21
C ARG A 8 8.12 18.05 6.51
N PHE A 9 7.56 17.54 7.60
CA PHE A 9 7.68 16.11 7.90
C PHE A 9 6.81 15.26 6.98
N GLN A 10 5.59 15.71 6.66
CA GLN A 10 4.66 14.95 5.81
C GLN A 10 5.24 14.70 4.40
N ILE A 11 5.94 15.69 3.84
CA ILE A 11 6.57 15.54 2.52
C ILE A 11 7.75 14.56 2.54
N GLU A 12 8.48 14.43 3.65
CA GLU A 12 9.57 13.45 3.79
C GLU A 12 9.05 12.00 3.70
N PHE A 13 7.89 11.71 4.28
CA PHE A 13 7.24 10.39 4.16
C PHE A 13 6.90 10.06 2.70
N ILE A 14 6.37 11.03 1.94
CA ILE A 14 6.02 10.85 0.53
C ILE A 14 7.26 10.48 -0.29
N PHE A 15 8.34 11.27 -0.18
CA PHE A 15 9.55 11.00 -0.96
C PHE A 15 10.25 9.72 -0.54
N ARG A 16 10.28 9.40 0.76
CA ARG A 16 10.90 8.15 1.24
C ARG A 16 10.15 6.94 0.69
N ASP A 17 8.83 6.92 0.80
CA ASP A 17 8.02 5.78 0.34
C ASP A 17 8.05 5.67 -1.19
N ALA A 18 8.00 6.81 -1.90
CA ALA A 18 8.08 6.80 -3.36
C ALA A 18 9.42 6.22 -3.85
N LYS A 19 10.54 6.61 -3.22
CA LYS A 19 11.88 6.07 -3.51
C LYS A 19 11.98 4.57 -3.23
N GLN A 20 11.48 4.12 -2.08
CA GLN A 20 11.65 2.74 -1.63
C GLN A 20 10.71 1.74 -2.33
N PHE A 21 9.48 2.16 -2.64
CA PHE A 21 8.41 1.23 -3.05
C PHE A 21 7.91 1.43 -4.47
N THR A 22 8.08 2.62 -5.04
CA THR A 22 7.54 2.96 -6.37
C THR A 22 8.61 3.34 -7.39
N GLY A 23 9.89 3.24 -7.01
CA GLY A 23 11.02 3.43 -7.90
C GLY A 23 11.32 4.86 -8.30
N LEU A 24 11.00 5.87 -7.47
CA LEU A 24 11.17 7.30 -7.81
C LEU A 24 12.57 7.66 -8.35
N CYS A 25 13.61 6.93 -7.91
CA CYS A 25 15.01 7.15 -8.31
C CYS A 25 15.54 6.12 -9.31
N ASP A 26 14.70 5.25 -9.86
CA ASP A 26 15.15 4.14 -10.72
C ASP A 26 15.32 4.54 -12.19
N ALA A 27 14.74 5.68 -12.60
CA ALA A 27 14.90 6.20 -13.96
C ALA A 27 16.34 6.62 -14.27
N GLN A 28 16.91 6.02 -15.32
CA GLN A 28 18.24 6.34 -15.83
C GLN A 28 18.21 7.11 -17.17
N THR A 29 17.02 7.59 -17.58
CA THR A 29 16.84 8.34 -18.82
C THR A 29 17.39 9.76 -18.71
N ARG A 30 17.96 10.27 -19.81
CA ARG A 30 18.47 11.65 -19.93
C ARG A 30 17.47 12.61 -20.59
N ASP A 31 16.38 12.06 -21.14
CA ASP A 31 15.30 12.84 -21.74
C ASP A 31 14.43 13.47 -20.64
N PRO A 32 14.31 14.81 -20.59
CA PRO A 32 13.55 15.50 -19.55
C PRO A 32 12.07 15.11 -19.52
N LYS A 33 11.44 14.86 -20.67
CA LYS A 33 10.02 14.47 -20.73
C LYS A 33 9.79 13.10 -20.12
N ARG A 34 10.74 12.18 -20.32
CA ARG A 34 10.67 10.83 -19.75
C ARG A 34 10.92 10.84 -18.25
N LEU A 35 11.80 11.72 -17.76
CA LEU A 35 12.00 11.91 -16.32
C LEU A 35 10.73 12.46 -15.66
N GLU A 36 10.11 13.49 -16.24
CA GLU A 36 8.87 14.07 -15.73
C GLU A 36 7.76 13.02 -15.65
N PHE A 37 7.56 12.25 -16.73
CA PHE A 37 6.59 11.16 -16.75
C PHE A 37 6.88 10.12 -15.66
N HIS A 38 8.14 9.72 -15.49
CA HIS A 38 8.53 8.74 -14.48
C HIS A 38 8.25 9.22 -13.05
N PHE A 39 8.61 10.47 -12.73
CA PHE A 39 8.32 11.04 -11.41
C PHE A 39 6.81 11.10 -11.15
N ASN A 40 6.03 11.55 -12.14
CA ASN A 40 4.57 11.58 -12.04
C ASN A 40 3.97 10.18 -11.87
N ALA A 41 4.47 9.18 -12.59
CA ALA A 41 4.02 7.80 -12.48
C ALA A 41 4.31 7.22 -11.08
N SER A 42 5.53 7.41 -10.57
CA SER A 42 5.95 6.94 -9.25
C SER A 42 5.11 7.58 -8.13
N LEU A 43 4.90 8.90 -8.17
CA LEU A 43 4.06 9.60 -7.18
C LEU A 43 2.57 9.23 -7.31
N THR A 44 2.08 9.04 -8.54
CA THR A 44 0.70 8.57 -8.79
C THR A 44 0.48 7.19 -8.19
N ALA A 45 1.42 6.26 -8.37
CA ALA A 45 1.33 4.92 -7.79
C ALA A 45 1.23 4.96 -6.26
N LEU A 46 2.02 5.82 -5.60
CA LEU A 46 1.94 6.02 -4.15
C LEU A 46 0.58 6.60 -3.72
N ASN A 47 0.07 7.59 -4.45
CA ASN A 47 -1.22 8.21 -4.17
C ASN A 47 -2.37 7.20 -4.34
N LEU A 48 -2.30 6.32 -5.34
CA LEU A 48 -3.28 5.27 -5.56
C LEU A 48 -3.30 4.27 -4.39
N ALA A 49 -2.13 3.85 -3.89
CA ALA A 49 -2.03 2.96 -2.74
C ALA A 49 -2.63 3.58 -1.46
N LYS A 50 -2.38 4.88 -1.24
CA LYS A 50 -2.99 5.64 -0.13
C LYS A 50 -4.51 5.71 -0.26
N TYR A 51 -4.99 6.02 -1.46
CA TYR A 51 -6.42 6.09 -1.75
C TYR A 51 -7.12 4.74 -1.54
N ASP A 52 -6.55 3.64 -2.03
CA ASP A 52 -7.08 2.28 -1.84
C ASP A 52 -7.12 1.88 -0.36
N THR A 53 -6.12 2.27 0.43
CA THR A 53 -6.15 2.03 1.88
C THR A 53 -7.27 2.83 2.54
N GLN A 54 -7.40 4.10 2.20
CA GLN A 54 -8.43 4.97 2.76
C GLN A 54 -9.85 4.50 2.38
N SER A 55 -10.06 4.05 1.14
CA SER A 55 -11.37 3.55 0.68
C SER A 55 -11.78 2.28 1.41
N ARG A 56 -10.83 1.39 1.74
CA ARG A 56 -11.07 0.19 2.57
C ARG A 56 -11.41 0.54 4.02
N SER A 57 -10.78 1.57 4.59
CA SER A 57 -11.05 2.03 5.97
C SER A 57 -12.40 2.72 6.16
N LEU A 58 -13.06 3.16 5.08
CA LEU A 58 -14.38 3.80 5.12
C LEU A 58 -15.54 2.78 5.19
N GLN A 59 -15.25 1.47 5.29
CA GLN A 59 -16.26 0.46 5.54
C GLN A 59 -16.77 0.53 7.00
N PRO A 60 -18.05 0.26 7.28
CA PRO A 60 -18.81 0.91 8.37
C PRO A 60 -18.45 0.54 9.81
N GLU A 61 -17.47 -0.34 10.05
CA GLU A 61 -17.30 -0.95 11.36
C GLU A 61 -16.05 -0.39 12.07
N THR A 62 -16.29 0.59 12.95
CA THR A 62 -15.64 0.74 14.27
C THR A 62 -14.43 1.69 14.45
N GLN A 63 -14.03 2.56 13.52
CA GLN A 63 -12.85 3.42 13.78
C GLN A 63 -13.11 4.94 13.76
N SER A 64 -13.08 5.54 14.96
CA SER A 64 -13.15 7.00 15.20
C SER A 64 -11.88 7.76 14.80
N GLN A 65 -10.84 7.10 14.27
CA GLN A 65 -9.58 7.73 13.89
C GLN A 65 -9.10 7.21 12.53
N PRO A 66 -8.50 8.06 11.68
CA PRO A 66 -7.95 7.63 10.40
C PRO A 66 -6.76 6.67 10.62
N ILE A 67 -6.82 5.49 9.98
CA ILE A 67 -5.74 4.50 10.03
C ILE A 67 -4.47 5.11 9.42
N PRO A 68 -3.32 5.08 10.11
CA PRO A 68 -2.07 5.57 9.56
C PRO A 68 -1.63 4.68 8.38
N PHE A 69 -1.42 5.30 7.21
CA PHE A 69 -0.96 4.59 6.02
C PHE A 69 0.51 4.15 6.17
N SER A 70 0.79 2.89 5.78
CA SER A 70 2.14 2.34 5.68
C SER A 70 2.28 1.53 4.41
N MET A 71 3.19 1.95 3.52
CA MET A 71 3.44 1.27 2.25
C MET A 71 4.00 -0.16 2.46
N CYS A 72 4.77 -0.38 3.53
CA CYS A 72 5.21 -1.72 3.94
C CYS A 72 4.03 -2.65 4.23
N ASN A 73 3.06 -2.17 5.00
CA ASN A 73 1.87 -2.96 5.36
C ASN A 73 1.01 -3.20 4.12
N TYR A 74 0.80 -2.17 3.30
CA TYR A 74 0.06 -2.27 2.03
C TYR A 74 0.64 -3.36 1.12
N LYS A 75 1.97 -3.33 0.91
CA LYS A 75 2.66 -4.32 0.08
C LYS A 75 2.53 -5.74 0.66
N ARG A 76 2.64 -5.90 1.99
CA ARG A 76 2.49 -7.20 2.65
C ARG A 76 1.08 -7.77 2.51
N LEU A 77 0.06 -6.94 2.73
CA LEU A 77 -1.34 -7.33 2.50
C LEU A 77 -1.57 -7.80 1.08
N ALA A 78 -1.12 -7.03 0.08
CA ALA A 78 -1.26 -7.38 -1.33
C ALA A 78 -0.50 -8.68 -1.67
N PHE A 79 0.70 -8.85 -1.12
CA PHE A 79 1.48 -10.08 -1.31
C PHE A 79 0.80 -11.29 -0.68
N ASN A 80 0.32 -11.18 0.55
CA ASN A 80 -0.37 -12.26 1.25
C ASN A 80 -1.67 -12.64 0.54
N ASP A 81 -2.46 -11.66 0.08
CA ASP A 81 -3.67 -11.93 -0.71
C ASP A 81 -3.36 -12.73 -1.98
N HIS A 82 -2.32 -12.29 -2.70
CA HIS A 82 -1.87 -12.96 -3.91
C HIS A 82 -1.35 -14.38 -3.61
N LEU A 83 -0.53 -14.54 -2.57
CA LEU A 83 0.03 -15.83 -2.15
C LEU A 83 -1.07 -16.81 -1.75
N LEU A 84 -2.04 -16.38 -0.94
CA LEU A 84 -3.18 -17.19 -0.53
C LEU A 84 -4.04 -17.58 -1.74
N SER A 85 -4.32 -16.63 -2.64
CA SER A 85 -5.06 -16.91 -3.87
C SER A 85 -4.33 -17.94 -4.75
N ARG A 86 -2.99 -17.85 -4.85
CA ARG A 86 -2.17 -18.84 -5.54
C ARG A 86 -2.22 -20.19 -4.85
N PHE A 87 -2.11 -20.24 -3.52
CA PHE A 87 -2.17 -21.50 -2.76
C PHE A 87 -3.52 -22.21 -2.93
N ILE A 88 -4.61 -21.46 -2.83
CA ILE A 88 -5.99 -21.95 -3.07
C ILE A 88 -6.09 -22.55 -4.48
N SER A 89 -5.63 -21.82 -5.49
CA SER A 89 -5.70 -22.27 -6.89
C SER A 89 -4.79 -23.46 -7.20
N MET A 90 -3.58 -23.50 -6.65
CA MET A 90 -2.60 -24.55 -6.94
C MET A 90 -2.94 -25.88 -6.26
N LEU A 91 -3.66 -25.84 -5.14
CA LEU A 91 -4.11 -27.02 -4.41
C LEU A 91 -5.56 -27.41 -4.71
N ASP A 92 -6.18 -26.76 -5.70
CA ASP A 92 -7.58 -26.98 -6.11
C ASP A 92 -8.58 -26.89 -4.95
N LEU A 93 -8.33 -25.93 -4.06
CA LEU A 93 -9.19 -25.68 -2.91
C LEU A 93 -10.33 -24.74 -3.28
N ASN A 94 -11.48 -24.90 -2.61
CA ASN A 94 -12.62 -24.03 -2.84
C ASN A 94 -12.35 -22.59 -2.32
N PRO A 95 -12.30 -21.57 -3.20
CA PRO A 95 -11.97 -20.20 -2.80
C PRO A 95 -13.03 -19.56 -1.90
N THR A 96 -14.31 -19.84 -2.13
CA THR A 96 -15.40 -19.21 -1.36
C THR A 96 -15.39 -19.71 0.08
N LEU A 97 -15.19 -21.01 0.27
CA LEU A 97 -15.07 -21.63 1.58
C LEU A 97 -13.89 -21.05 2.36
N ILE A 98 -12.70 -20.98 1.75
CA ILE A 98 -11.49 -20.51 2.42
C ILE A 98 -11.56 -19.02 2.75
N LYS A 99 -12.01 -18.19 1.81
CA LYS A 99 -12.10 -16.74 2.02
C LYS A 99 -13.17 -16.37 3.06
N SER A 100 -14.19 -17.21 3.23
CA SER A 100 -15.23 -17.03 4.27
C SER A 100 -14.79 -17.44 5.67
N HIS A 101 -13.65 -18.14 5.81
CA HIS A 101 -13.19 -18.65 7.09
C HIS A 101 -12.79 -17.50 8.05
N PRO A 102 -13.17 -17.53 9.34
CA PRO A 102 -12.91 -16.43 10.28
C PRO A 102 -11.41 -16.10 10.48
N ASN A 103 -10.52 -17.07 10.27
CA ASN A 103 -9.07 -16.88 10.34
C ASN A 103 -8.44 -16.33 9.05
N TYR A 104 -9.18 -16.21 7.95
CA TYR A 104 -8.65 -15.69 6.68
C TYR A 104 -8.09 -14.26 6.82
N PRO A 105 -8.77 -13.31 7.49
CA PRO A 105 -8.22 -11.98 7.74
C PRO A 105 -6.92 -12.01 8.55
N THR A 106 -6.78 -12.94 9.51
CA THR A 106 -5.55 -13.11 10.28
C THR A 106 -4.39 -13.52 9.37
N LEU A 107 -4.60 -14.48 8.47
CA LEU A 107 -3.61 -14.91 7.48
C LEU A 107 -3.27 -13.78 6.50
N LEU A 108 -4.27 -13.03 6.05
CA LEU A 108 -4.08 -11.87 5.19
C LEU A 108 -3.20 -10.81 5.88
N SER A 109 -3.44 -10.55 7.17
CA SER A 109 -2.71 -9.58 7.98
C SER A 109 -1.34 -10.05 8.48
N TYR A 110 -0.92 -11.26 8.13
CA TYR A 110 0.31 -11.86 8.64
C TYR A 110 1.55 -11.02 8.32
N GLY A 111 2.35 -10.73 9.34
CA GLY A 111 3.61 -9.99 9.21
C GLY A 111 3.45 -8.46 9.11
N ILE A 112 2.25 -7.90 9.31
CA ILE A 112 2.04 -6.45 9.44
C ILE A 112 2.64 -5.97 10.77
N ILE A 113 3.29 -4.79 10.78
CA ILE A 113 4.04 -4.29 11.97
C ILE A 113 3.13 -3.58 12.97
N ALA A 114 2.10 -2.90 12.48
CA ALA A 114 1.08 -2.24 13.30
C ALA A 114 -0.21 -2.18 12.46
N PRO A 115 -1.32 -2.75 12.96
CA PRO A 115 -2.63 -2.67 12.30
C PRO A 115 -3.26 -1.27 12.44
#